data_AF-A0A4Q1VGL1-F1
#
_entry.id   AF-A0A4Q1VGL1-F1
#
_cell.length_a   1.000
_cell.length_b   1.000
_cell.length_c   1.000
_cell.angle_alpha   90.00
_cell.angle_beta   90.00
_cell.angle_gamma   90.00
#
_symmetry.space_group_name_H-M   'P 1'
#
loop_
_entity.id
_entity.type
_entity.pdbx_description
1 polymer ?
#
loop_
_entity_poly.entity_id
_entity_poly.type
_entity_poly.pdbx_seq_one_letter_code
_entity_poly.pdbx_strand_id
1 'polypeptide(L)'
;MNDRTWEAHVFRSILNILLSGSSVSLATSIALSLLARAEGGSAVQPVNSTSHWYWGDRAARSRRMDMPHTVVGFVTHHGASLFWASFYELLRRYHPRRAALGDAAAISALAAFVDYVVVPRRLTPGWEKVVSPRAIGITYIVMALALAASPAWRGNGDRAQ
;
A
#
# COMPACT_ATOMS: atom_id res chain seq x y z
N MET A 1 6.88 -15.98 30.54
CA MET A 1 7.38 -15.06 29.50
C MET A 1 7.41 -13.68 30.15
N ASN A 2 8.50 -12.92 30.03
CA ASN A 2 8.72 -11.71 30.83
C ASN A 2 8.16 -10.47 30.12
N ASP A 3 7.58 -9.49 30.81
CA ASP A 3 6.85 -8.37 30.19
C ASP A 3 7.71 -7.59 29.19
N ARG A 4 8.97 -7.33 29.54
CA ARG A 4 9.98 -6.72 28.65
C ARG A 4 10.19 -7.45 27.31
N THR A 5 9.98 -8.78 27.26
CA THR A 5 10.10 -9.54 26.01
C THR A 5 8.85 -9.38 25.13
N TRP A 6 7.67 -9.31 25.74
CA TRP A 6 6.42 -9.03 25.04
C TRP A 6 6.43 -7.62 24.42
N GLU A 7 6.78 -6.60 25.21
CA GLU A 7 6.86 -5.21 24.75
C GLU A 7 7.81 -5.04 23.55
N ALA A 8 9.00 -5.63 23.62
CA ALA A 8 9.97 -5.59 22.52
C ALA A 8 9.45 -6.27 21.23
N HIS A 9 8.70 -7.37 21.35
CA HIS A 9 8.09 -8.04 20.20
C HIS A 9 6.93 -7.23 19.60
N VAL A 10 6.09 -6.61 20.43
CA VAL A 10 5.00 -5.72 19.98
C VAL A 10 5.57 -4.49 19.28
N PHE A 11 6.52 -3.81 19.91
CA PHE A 11 7.17 -2.61 19.35
C PHE A 11 7.84 -2.89 18.00
N ARG A 12 8.61 -3.98 17.90
CA ARG A 12 9.22 -4.39 16.61
C ARG A 12 8.16 -4.71 15.55
N SER A 13 7.05 -5.35 15.92
CA SER A 13 5.95 -5.62 15.00
C SER A 13 5.31 -4.33 14.48
N ILE A 14 5.08 -3.35 15.36
CA ILE A 14 4.52 -2.03 14.98
C ILE A 14 5.48 -1.28 14.05
N LEU A 15 6.78 -1.20 14.39
CA LEU A 15 7.78 -0.57 13.53
C LEU A 15 7.87 -1.23 12.15
N ASN A 16 7.82 -2.56 12.10
CA ASN A 16 7.82 -3.31 10.85
C ASN A 16 6.63 -2.93 9.95
N ILE A 17 5.42 -2.84 10.52
CA ILE A 17 4.20 -2.44 9.80
C ILE A 17 4.30 -0.99 9.30
N LEU A 18 4.80 -0.09 10.15
CA LEU A 18 5.01 1.31 9.79
C LEU A 18 6.01 1.45 8.63
N LEU A 19 7.15 0.75 8.68
CA LEU A 19 8.18 0.80 7.64
C LEU A 19 7.71 0.19 6.31
N SER A 20 7.10 -1.00 6.36
CA SER A 20 6.61 -1.69 5.15
C SER A 20 5.41 -0.98 4.51
N GLY A 21 4.41 -0.55 5.31
CA GLY A 21 3.26 0.20 4.81
C GLY A 21 3.63 1.61 4.32
N SER A 22 4.59 2.29 4.95
CA SER A 22 5.13 3.55 4.41
C SER A 22 5.86 3.34 3.09
N SER A 23 6.65 2.26 2.97
CA SER A 23 7.35 1.92 1.73
C SER A 23 6.37 1.64 0.58
N VAL A 24 5.31 0.87 0.84
CA VAL A 24 4.20 0.64 -0.11
C VAL A 24 3.53 1.95 -0.48
N SER A 25 3.12 2.76 0.51
CA SER A 25 2.41 4.02 0.31
C SER A 25 3.18 4.97 -0.61
N LEU A 26 4.48 5.17 -0.35
CA LEU A 26 5.33 6.03 -1.18
C LEU A 26 5.58 5.43 -2.57
N ALA A 27 5.98 4.15 -2.66
CA ALA A 27 6.32 3.51 -3.93
C ALA A 27 5.12 3.48 -4.89
N THR A 28 3.94 3.13 -4.39
CA THR A 28 2.69 3.10 -5.18
C THR A 28 2.21 4.51 -5.54
N SER A 29 2.34 5.50 -4.65
CA SER A 29 2.01 6.91 -4.97
C SER A 29 2.90 7.45 -6.07
N ILE A 30 4.20 7.16 -6.04
CA ILE A 30 5.16 7.53 -7.08
C ILE A 30 4.83 6.80 -8.39
N ALA A 31 4.59 5.49 -8.36
CA ALA A 31 4.23 4.71 -9.53
C ALA A 31 2.95 5.24 -10.20
N LEU A 32 1.88 5.45 -9.44
CA LEU A 32 0.64 6.06 -9.93
C LEU A 32 0.86 7.46 -10.51
N SER A 33 1.68 8.29 -9.86
CA SER A 33 2.02 9.63 -10.33
C SER A 33 2.74 9.60 -11.69
N LEU A 34 3.69 8.69 -11.86
CA LEU A 34 4.44 8.50 -13.10
C LEU A 34 3.56 7.91 -14.21
N LEU A 35 2.75 6.90 -13.90
CA LEU A 35 1.83 6.25 -14.83
C LEU A 35 0.75 7.23 -15.31
N ALA A 36 0.14 8.00 -14.40
CA ALA A 36 -0.82 9.04 -14.77
C ALA A 36 -0.19 10.09 -15.68
N ARG A 37 1.08 10.46 -15.49
CA ARG A 37 1.78 11.39 -16.38
C ARG A 37 2.11 10.77 -17.74
N ALA A 38 2.49 9.50 -17.78
CA ALA A 38 2.71 8.76 -19.03
C ALA A 38 1.41 8.61 -19.86
N GLU A 39 0.26 8.55 -19.20
CA GLU A 39 -1.07 8.49 -19.83
C GLU A 39 -1.69 9.89 -20.13
N GLY A 40 -0.93 10.99 -19.97
CA GLY A 40 -1.42 12.36 -20.24
C GLY A 40 -2.31 12.97 -19.14
N GLY A 41 -2.49 12.27 -18.03
CA GLY A 41 -3.13 12.74 -16.81
C GLY A 41 -2.26 13.71 -15.98
N SER A 42 -2.78 14.08 -14.81
CA SER A 42 -2.01 14.84 -13.81
C SER A 42 -1.39 13.91 -12.77
N ALA A 43 -0.15 14.19 -12.35
CA ALA A 43 0.59 13.35 -11.39
C ALA A 43 -0.14 13.18 -10.05
N VAL A 44 -0.81 14.24 -9.58
CA VAL A 44 -1.52 14.25 -8.30
C VAL A 44 -2.94 13.67 -8.39
N GLN A 45 -3.44 13.41 -9.60
CA GLN A 45 -4.82 12.98 -9.84
C GLN A 45 -5.16 11.63 -9.20
N PRO A 46 -4.27 10.60 -9.19
CA PRO A 46 -4.52 9.35 -8.46
C PRO A 46 -4.56 9.52 -6.94
N VAL A 47 -3.67 10.35 -6.37
CA VAL A 47 -3.68 10.63 -4.92
C VAL A 47 -4.96 11.35 -4.54
N ASN A 48 -5.36 12.36 -5.33
CA ASN A 48 -6.64 13.04 -5.16
C ASN A 48 -7.81 12.07 -5.30
N SER A 49 -7.81 11.17 -6.30
CA SER A 49 -8.91 10.26 -6.55
C SER A 49 -9.18 9.34 -5.37
N THR A 50 -8.17 8.92 -4.59
CA THR A 50 -8.38 8.11 -3.37
C THR A 50 -9.33 8.77 -2.36
N SER A 51 -9.48 10.10 -2.38
CA SER A 51 -10.48 10.80 -1.54
C SER A 51 -11.94 10.70 -2.03
N HIS A 52 -12.20 10.05 -3.17
CA HIS A 52 -13.55 9.98 -3.77
C HIS A 52 -14.56 9.22 -2.92
N TRP A 53 -14.11 8.38 -1.97
CA TRP A 53 -15.02 7.75 -1.03
C TRP A 53 -15.78 8.79 -0.22
N TYR A 54 -15.13 9.91 0.11
CA TYR A 54 -15.77 11.03 0.82
C TYR A 54 -16.34 12.08 -0.16
N TRP A 55 -15.57 12.51 -1.16
CA TRP A 55 -15.93 13.64 -2.02
C TRP A 55 -16.73 13.29 -3.30
N GLY A 56 -16.91 12.00 -3.59
CA GLY A 56 -17.46 11.50 -4.85
C GLY A 56 -16.54 11.79 -6.05
N ASP A 57 -17.10 11.74 -7.26
CA ASP A 57 -16.33 11.86 -8.52
C ASP A 57 -15.63 13.22 -8.71
N ARG A 58 -15.87 14.22 -7.84
CA ARG A 58 -15.12 15.47 -7.81
C ARG A 58 -13.63 15.24 -7.53
N ALA A 59 -13.30 14.27 -6.67
CA ALA A 59 -11.93 13.90 -6.35
C ALA A 59 -11.12 13.49 -7.59
N ALA A 60 -11.69 12.63 -8.43
CA ALA A 60 -11.08 12.20 -9.69
C ALA A 60 -10.94 13.33 -10.72
N ARG A 61 -11.75 14.40 -10.63
CA ARG A 61 -11.64 15.59 -11.49
C ARG A 61 -10.60 16.61 -11.02
N SER A 62 -10.10 16.52 -9.77
CA SER A 62 -9.07 17.45 -9.30
C SER A 62 -7.70 17.11 -9.90
N ARG A 63 -7.29 17.89 -10.91
CA ARG A 63 -5.98 17.75 -11.60
C ARG A 63 -4.85 18.55 -10.94
N ARG A 64 -5.09 19.23 -9.82
CA ARG A 64 -4.10 20.05 -9.09
C ARG A 64 -3.99 19.57 -7.64
N MET A 65 -2.89 19.92 -6.97
CA MET A 65 -2.78 19.68 -5.53
C MET A 65 -3.77 20.62 -4.82
N ASP A 66 -4.63 20.05 -3.98
CA ASP A 66 -5.56 20.79 -3.13
C ASP A 66 -5.71 20.08 -1.79
N MET A 67 -5.86 20.84 -0.70
CA MET A 67 -5.87 20.24 0.65
C MET A 67 -7.03 19.23 0.84
N PRO A 68 -8.29 19.52 0.44
CA PRO A 68 -9.41 18.60 0.63
C PRO A 68 -9.24 17.21 -0.02
N HIS A 69 -8.68 17.13 -1.23
CA HIS A 69 -8.54 15.86 -1.94
C HIS A 69 -7.15 15.25 -1.76
N THR A 70 -6.06 16.03 -1.81
CA THR A 70 -4.70 15.48 -1.72
C THR A 70 -4.41 14.94 -0.32
N VAL A 71 -4.77 15.67 0.75
CA VAL A 71 -4.47 15.22 2.12
C VAL A 71 -5.35 14.03 2.50
N VAL A 72 -6.67 14.12 2.29
CA VAL A 72 -7.60 13.02 2.59
C VAL A 72 -7.26 11.79 1.76
N GLY A 73 -6.93 11.97 0.47
CA GLY A 73 -6.56 10.88 -0.42
C GLY A 73 -5.25 10.21 -0.03
N PHE A 74 -4.20 10.99 0.29
CA PHE A 74 -2.94 10.45 0.76
C PHE A 74 -3.07 9.75 2.12
N VAL A 75 -3.80 10.31 3.09
CA VAL A 75 -4.03 9.68 4.40
C VAL A 75 -4.83 8.38 4.25
N THR A 76 -5.85 8.35 3.39
CA THR A 76 -6.62 7.13 3.08
C THR A 76 -5.69 6.07 2.47
N HIS A 77 -4.89 6.44 1.47
CA HIS A 77 -3.94 5.55 0.80
C HIS A 77 -2.88 5.01 1.74
N HIS A 78 -2.34 5.86 2.61
CA HIS A 78 -1.35 5.48 3.61
C HIS A 78 -1.94 4.53 4.66
N GLY A 79 -3.14 4.82 5.17
CA GLY A 79 -3.87 3.93 6.09
C GLY A 79 -4.13 2.55 5.48
N ALA A 80 -4.58 2.50 4.21
CA ALA A 80 -4.76 1.25 3.48
C ALA A 80 -3.42 0.49 3.27
N SER A 81 -2.34 1.22 2.99
CA SER A 81 -1.00 0.64 2.85
C SER A 81 -0.49 0.01 4.17
N LEU A 82 -0.71 0.68 5.30
CA LEU A 82 -0.41 0.15 6.65
C LEU A 82 -1.28 -1.06 6.99
N PHE A 83 -2.57 -1.02 6.65
CA PHE A 83 -3.50 -2.13 6.84
C PHE A 83 -3.03 -3.38 6.09
N TRP A 84 -2.74 -3.29 4.80
CA TRP A 84 -2.25 -4.43 4.01
C TRP A 84 -0.86 -4.91 4.45
N ALA A 85 0.03 -3.98 4.81
CA ALA A 85 1.33 -4.31 5.40
C ALA A 85 1.23 -5.11 6.72
N SER A 86 0.17 -4.89 7.52
CA SER A 86 -0.05 -5.65 8.74
C SER A 86 -0.27 -7.14 8.50
N PHE A 87 -1.03 -7.51 7.45
CA PHE A 87 -1.21 -8.92 7.05
C PHE A 87 0.07 -9.53 6.48
N TYR A 88 0.85 -8.75 5.73
CA TYR A 88 2.17 -9.19 5.26
C TYR A 88 3.09 -9.51 6.43
N GLU A 89 3.32 -8.58 7.35
CA GLU A 89 4.19 -8.81 8.52
C GLU A 89 3.67 -9.94 9.43
N LEU A 90 2.35 -10.13 9.52
CA LEU A 90 1.75 -11.27 10.20
C LEU A 90 2.10 -12.61 9.54
N LEU A 91 1.97 -12.73 8.21
CA LEU A 91 2.40 -13.92 7.46
C LEU A 91 3.92 -14.15 7.60
N ARG A 92 4.73 -13.09 7.49
CA ARG A 92 6.19 -13.17 7.66
C ARG A 92 6.61 -13.58 9.08
N ARG A 93 5.79 -13.30 10.10
CA ARG A 93 5.96 -13.77 11.48
C ARG A 93 5.63 -15.24 11.66
N TYR A 94 4.53 -15.73 11.08
CA TYR A 94 4.13 -17.14 11.19
C TYR A 94 4.92 -18.09 10.29
N HIS A 95 5.40 -17.62 9.14
CA HIS A 95 6.11 -18.44 8.16
C HIS A 95 7.48 -17.86 7.75
N PRO A 96 8.42 -17.72 8.70
CA PRO A 96 9.71 -17.05 8.46
C PRO A 96 10.62 -17.74 7.44
N ARG A 97 10.29 -18.95 6.97
CA ARG A 97 11.06 -19.68 5.95
C ARG A 97 10.50 -19.56 4.52
N ARG A 98 9.29 -18.99 4.33
CA ARG A 98 8.73 -18.76 2.99
C ARG A 98 9.48 -17.63 2.29
N ALA A 99 9.50 -17.63 0.95
CA ALA A 99 10.06 -16.51 0.19
C ALA A 99 9.21 -15.24 0.38
N ALA A 100 9.86 -14.12 0.76
CA ALA A 100 9.18 -12.85 1.03
C ALA A 100 8.32 -12.36 -0.15
N LEU A 101 8.83 -12.50 -1.38
CA LEU A 101 8.11 -12.15 -2.61
C LEU A 101 6.81 -12.94 -2.81
N GLY A 102 6.77 -14.22 -2.38
CA GLY A 102 5.56 -15.05 -2.50
C GLY A 102 4.44 -14.57 -1.60
N ASP A 103 4.76 -14.22 -0.35
CA ASP A 103 3.78 -13.70 0.60
C ASP A 103 3.35 -12.26 0.23
N ALA A 104 4.29 -11.44 -0.24
CA ALA A 104 4.01 -10.09 -0.73
C ALA A 104 3.10 -10.10 -1.98
N ALA A 105 3.35 -11.00 -2.93
CA ALA A 105 2.50 -11.19 -4.10
C ALA A 105 1.09 -11.67 -3.71
N ALA A 106 0.98 -12.60 -2.75
CA ALA A 106 -0.31 -13.06 -2.25
C ALA A 106 -1.11 -11.94 -1.56
N ILE A 107 -0.47 -11.14 -0.70
CA ILE A 107 -1.12 -9.98 -0.07
C ILE A 107 -1.52 -8.92 -1.10
N SER A 108 -0.66 -8.62 -2.07
CA SER A 108 -0.99 -7.64 -3.10
C SER A 108 -2.11 -8.11 -4.04
N ALA A 109 -2.19 -9.40 -4.36
CA ALA A 109 -3.29 -9.96 -5.14
C ALA A 109 -4.60 -9.95 -4.36
N LEU A 110 -4.56 -10.26 -3.05
CA LEU A 110 -5.71 -10.14 -2.15
C LEU A 110 -6.19 -8.69 -2.03
N ALA A 111 -5.28 -7.72 -1.94
CA ALA A 111 -5.60 -6.30 -1.95
C ALA A 111 -6.32 -5.90 -3.25
N ALA A 112 -5.73 -6.21 -4.41
CA ALA A 112 -6.35 -5.92 -5.71
C ALA A 112 -7.75 -6.56 -5.86
N PHE A 113 -7.95 -7.78 -5.36
CA PHE A 113 -9.24 -8.44 -5.36
C PHE A 113 -10.25 -7.73 -4.43
N VAL A 114 -9.86 -7.39 -3.20
CA VAL A 114 -10.75 -6.69 -2.26
C VAL A 114 -11.12 -5.31 -2.80
N ASP A 115 -10.13 -4.53 -3.22
CA ASP A 115 -10.24 -3.13 -3.65
C ASP A 115 -11.09 -2.93 -4.92
N TYR A 116 -11.24 -3.94 -5.78
CA TYR A 116 -11.97 -3.85 -7.06
C TYR A 116 -13.10 -4.86 -7.27
N VAL A 117 -13.20 -5.93 -6.46
CA VAL A 117 -14.24 -6.97 -6.58
C VAL A 117 -15.15 -7.04 -5.35
N VAL A 118 -14.60 -6.84 -4.15
CA VAL A 118 -15.36 -7.02 -2.88
C VAL A 118 -16.00 -5.71 -2.42
N VAL A 119 -15.28 -4.59 -2.46
CA VAL A 119 -15.79 -3.32 -1.95
C VAL A 119 -16.81 -2.67 -2.91
N PRO A 120 -17.83 -1.96 -2.40
CA PRO A 120 -18.71 -1.16 -3.23
C PRO A 120 -17.94 -0.10 -4.03
N ARG A 121 -18.41 0.30 -5.22
CA ARG A 121 -17.80 1.33 -6.10
C ARG A 121 -17.54 2.72 -5.47
N ARG A 122 -18.05 2.97 -4.26
CA ARG A 122 -17.74 4.17 -3.47
C ARG A 122 -16.43 4.03 -2.69
N LEU A 123 -16.03 2.81 -2.33
CA LEU A 123 -14.89 2.49 -1.48
C LEU A 123 -13.71 1.88 -2.27
N THR A 124 -13.77 1.87 -3.60
CA THR A 124 -12.63 1.59 -4.47
C THR A 124 -11.53 2.66 -4.27
N PRO A 125 -10.30 2.45 -4.75
CA PRO A 125 -9.26 3.49 -4.71
C PRO A 125 -9.50 4.68 -5.64
N GLY A 126 -10.40 4.57 -6.61
CA GLY A 126 -10.72 5.63 -7.57
C GLY A 126 -9.70 5.81 -8.68
N TRP A 127 -8.60 5.05 -8.67
CA TRP A 127 -7.55 5.10 -9.70
C TRP A 127 -8.13 4.73 -11.08
N GLU A 128 -9.15 3.86 -11.11
CA GLU A 128 -9.89 3.46 -12.32
C GLU A 128 -10.59 4.63 -13.04
N LYS A 129 -10.71 5.78 -12.39
CA LYS A 129 -11.31 7.00 -12.94
C LYS A 129 -10.28 7.92 -13.60
N VAL A 130 -8.98 7.65 -13.43
CA VAL A 130 -7.89 8.59 -13.75
C VAL A 130 -6.65 7.94 -14.39
N VAL A 131 -6.49 6.62 -14.29
CA VAL A 131 -5.46 5.82 -14.96
C VAL A 131 -6.02 4.51 -15.52
N SER A 132 -5.31 3.91 -16.47
CA SER A 132 -5.74 2.67 -17.12
C SER A 132 -5.72 1.44 -16.18
N PRO A 133 -6.49 0.37 -16.50
CA PRO A 133 -6.38 -0.91 -15.80
C PRO A 133 -4.97 -1.51 -15.82
N ARG A 134 -4.17 -1.22 -16.87
CA ARG A 134 -2.77 -1.64 -16.95
C ARG A 134 -1.90 -0.92 -15.91
N ALA A 135 -2.09 0.39 -15.74
CA ALA A 135 -1.42 1.16 -14.72
C ALA A 135 -1.77 0.66 -13.30
N ILE A 136 -3.04 0.35 -13.05
CA ILE A 136 -3.48 -0.24 -11.77
C ILE A 136 -2.78 -1.57 -11.50
N GLY A 137 -2.73 -2.47 -12.49
CA GLY A 137 -2.00 -3.75 -12.38
C GLY A 137 -0.51 -3.56 -12.08
N ILE A 138 0.15 -2.60 -12.74
CA ILE A 138 1.55 -2.25 -12.46
C ILE A 138 1.70 -1.71 -11.03
N THR A 139 0.78 -0.89 -10.53
CA THR A 139 0.83 -0.38 -9.14
C THR A 139 0.75 -1.50 -8.11
N TYR A 140 -0.06 -2.54 -8.32
CA TYR A 140 -0.05 -3.72 -7.42
C TYR A 140 1.26 -4.53 -7.54
N ILE A 141 1.85 -4.66 -8.73
CA ILE A 141 3.19 -5.24 -8.86
C ILE A 141 4.22 -4.42 -8.04
N VAL A 142 4.15 -3.09 -8.08
CA VAL A 142 4.99 -2.20 -7.27
C VAL A 142 4.72 -2.39 -5.76
N MET A 143 3.47 -2.57 -5.34
CA MET A 143 3.12 -2.90 -3.94
C MET A 143 3.78 -4.21 -3.50
N ALA A 144 3.68 -5.28 -4.28
CA ALA A 144 4.33 -6.56 -3.97
C ALA A 144 5.85 -6.43 -3.86
N LEU A 145 6.48 -5.68 -4.77
CA LEU A 145 7.93 -5.42 -4.73
C LEU A 145 8.32 -4.57 -3.51
N ALA A 146 7.53 -3.56 -3.15
CA ALA A 146 7.79 -2.69 -1.99
C ALA A 146 7.63 -3.43 -0.65
N LEU A 147 6.66 -4.35 -0.53
CA LEU A 147 6.54 -5.26 0.61
C LEU A 147 7.74 -6.22 0.70
N ALA A 148 8.07 -6.88 -0.42
CA ALA A 148 9.15 -7.87 -0.47
C ALA A 148 10.54 -7.27 -0.21
N ALA A 149 10.79 -6.04 -0.66
CA ALA A 149 12.02 -5.30 -0.46
C ALA A 149 12.08 -4.55 0.89
N SER A 150 10.99 -4.54 1.68
CA SER A 150 10.95 -3.76 2.91
C SER A 150 11.98 -4.27 3.93
N PRO A 151 12.84 -3.39 4.50
CA PRO A 151 13.86 -3.80 5.46
C PRO A 151 13.29 -4.28 6.81
N ALA A 152 11.98 -4.10 7.04
CA ALA A 152 11.24 -4.56 8.21
C ALA A 152 11.49 -6.05 8.52
N TRP A 153 11.39 -6.90 7.50
CA TRP A 153 11.61 -8.33 7.63
C TRP A 153 12.96 -8.75 7.04
N ARG A 154 14.03 -8.55 7.81
CA ARG A 154 15.24 -9.37 7.68
C ARG A 154 15.21 -10.41 8.80
N GLY A 155 15.04 -11.68 8.42
CA GLY A 155 15.00 -12.78 9.38
C GLY A 155 16.30 -12.87 10.18
N ASN A 156 16.23 -13.35 11.43
CA ASN A 156 17.38 -13.49 12.33
C ASN A 156 18.45 -14.54 11.85
N GLY A 157 18.47 -14.95 10.58
CA GLY A 157 19.43 -15.91 10.02
C GLY A 157 20.87 -15.38 9.95
N ASP A 158 21.03 -14.07 9.73
CA ASP A 158 22.34 -13.43 9.51
C ASP A 158 23.11 -13.11 10.82
N ARG A 159 22.76 -13.77 11.94
CA ARG A 159 23.43 -13.62 13.25
C ARG A 159 23.84 -14.96 13.88
N ALA A 160 23.94 -16.01 13.07
CA ALA A 160 24.31 -17.36 13.50
C ALA A 160 25.26 -18.05 12.49
N GLN A 161 26.14 -17.27 11.88
CA GLN A 161 27.37 -17.71 11.19
C GLN A 161 28.53 -16.92 11.79
#